data_AF-A0A2A2EIL6-F1
#
_entry.id   AF-A0A2A2EIL6-F1
#
_cell.length_a   1.000
_cell.length_b   1.000
_cell.length_c   1.000
_cell.angle_alpha   90.00
_cell.angle_beta   90.00
_cell.angle_gamma   90.00
#
_symmetry.space_group_name_H-M   'P 1'
#
loop_
_entity.id
_entity.type
_entity.pdbx_description
1 polymer ?
#
loop_
_entity_poly.entity_id
_entity_poly.type
_entity_poly.pdbx_seq_one_letter_code
_entity_poly.pdbx_strand_id
1 'polypeptide(L)'
;MTGTIPTLEQIDELHSKIAPSPVAYDLIHTHCVVVADITRRLAHRQNALFMRRCTLPDRDGEQIDVPATDGVEGGLVPPRAIDVDLAVRGAMVHDIGTYLVLRENGADGGPLKFGDNYIEHGLLGYRLLLDEGIDESIAQFARNHTGVGLTREAVVRQHLPLPPDDYVPVNLEQEIVMVADKYNSKSVPPRFLTAATYARKAARFGEGNREEWLGLVRKYGEPPVAALAEHYHEKLT
;
A
#
# COMPACT_ATOMS: atom_id res chain seq x y z
N MET A 1 -1.82 -7.16 -25.40
CA MET A 1 -0.88 -6.07 -25.75
C MET A 1 -0.09 -5.77 -24.50
N THR A 2 1.23 -5.69 -24.56
CA THR A 2 2.05 -5.27 -23.40
C THR A 2 1.75 -3.80 -23.16
N GLY A 3 1.28 -3.44 -21.97
CA GLY A 3 0.97 -2.05 -21.66
C GLY A 3 2.25 -1.23 -21.44
N THR A 4 2.10 0.04 -21.11
CA THR A 4 3.24 0.92 -20.78
C THR A 4 3.46 0.98 -19.28
N ILE A 5 4.72 1.10 -18.86
CA ILE A 5 5.07 1.43 -17.47
C ILE A 5 5.08 2.96 -17.36
N PRO A 6 4.14 3.59 -16.63
CA PRO A 6 4.01 5.04 -16.62
C PRO A 6 5.10 5.70 -15.76
N THR A 7 5.52 6.90 -16.14
CA THR A 7 6.34 7.79 -15.31
C THR A 7 5.55 8.26 -14.07
N LEU A 8 6.22 8.77 -13.04
CA LEU A 8 5.50 9.35 -11.88
C LEU A 8 4.67 10.58 -12.29
N GLU A 9 5.17 11.36 -13.24
CA GLU A 9 4.45 12.49 -13.84
C GLU A 9 3.19 12.01 -14.58
N GLN A 10 3.28 10.95 -15.39
CA GLN A 10 2.12 10.35 -16.06
C GLN A 10 1.08 9.80 -15.05
N ILE A 11 1.53 9.30 -13.90
CA ILE A 11 0.63 8.86 -12.82
C ILE A 11 -0.08 10.07 -12.19
N ASP A 12 0.64 11.14 -11.87
CA ASP A 12 0.07 12.39 -11.34
C ASP A 12 -0.95 13.01 -12.31
N GLU A 13 -0.61 13.09 -13.60
CA GLU A 13 -1.51 13.52 -14.67
C GLU A 13 -2.77 12.65 -14.74
N LEU A 14 -2.62 11.33 -14.60
CA LEU A 14 -3.76 10.41 -14.60
C LEU A 14 -4.66 10.64 -13.37
N HIS A 15 -4.10 10.80 -12.17
CA HIS A 15 -4.87 11.17 -10.98
C HIS A 15 -5.65 12.47 -11.21
N SER A 16 -5.00 13.47 -11.81
CA SER A 16 -5.60 14.79 -12.06
C SER A 16 -6.74 14.70 -13.07
N LYS A 17 -6.56 13.91 -14.13
CA LYS A 17 -7.54 13.67 -15.19
C LYS A 17 -8.82 13.02 -14.66
N ILE A 18 -8.71 12.04 -13.77
CA ILE A 18 -9.85 11.19 -13.35
C ILE A 18 -10.50 11.65 -12.04
N ALA A 19 -9.82 12.46 -11.24
CA ALA A 19 -10.37 12.92 -9.97
C ALA A 19 -11.66 13.73 -10.20
N PRO A 20 -12.77 13.39 -9.53
CA PRO A 20 -14.06 14.06 -9.75
C PRO A 20 -14.13 15.47 -9.13
N SER A 21 -13.15 15.84 -8.31
CA SER A 21 -13.02 17.15 -7.69
C SER A 21 -11.58 17.38 -7.21
N PRO A 22 -11.15 18.64 -6.99
CA PRO A 22 -9.86 18.95 -6.37
C PRO A 22 -9.72 18.35 -4.96
N VAL A 23 -10.80 18.35 -4.16
CA VAL A 23 -10.78 17.79 -2.80
C VAL A 23 -10.56 16.27 -2.82
N ALA A 24 -11.17 15.57 -3.78
CA ALA A 24 -10.95 14.15 -3.97
C ALA A 24 -9.51 13.87 -4.44
N TYR A 25 -9.01 14.66 -5.40
CA TYR A 25 -7.62 14.60 -5.85
C TYR A 25 -6.67 14.72 -4.67
N ASP A 26 -6.77 15.81 -3.91
CA ASP A 26 -5.89 16.11 -2.78
C ASP A 26 -5.89 14.95 -1.78
N LEU A 27 -7.06 14.45 -1.38
CA LEU A 27 -7.15 13.36 -0.40
C LEU A 27 -6.50 12.06 -0.89
N ILE A 28 -6.84 11.62 -2.09
CA ILE A 28 -6.47 10.29 -2.58
C ILE A 28 -5.03 10.30 -3.11
N HIS A 29 -4.64 11.35 -3.83
CA HIS A 29 -3.28 11.50 -4.31
C HIS A 29 -2.29 11.71 -3.15
N THR A 30 -2.59 12.57 -2.17
CA THR A 30 -1.71 12.72 -0.99
C THR A 30 -1.55 11.40 -0.24
N HIS A 31 -2.61 10.61 -0.10
CA HIS A 31 -2.48 9.27 0.47
C HIS A 31 -1.53 8.38 -0.34
N CYS A 32 -1.64 8.36 -1.67
CA CYS A 32 -0.73 7.59 -2.52
C CYS A 32 0.73 8.06 -2.37
N VAL A 33 0.97 9.37 -2.24
CA VAL A 33 2.29 9.96 -1.96
C VAL A 33 2.85 9.49 -0.61
N VAL A 34 2.03 9.50 0.44
CA VAL A 34 2.43 9.00 1.78
C VAL A 34 2.79 7.51 1.70
N VAL A 35 1.96 6.70 1.04
CA VAL A 35 2.20 5.26 0.89
C VAL A 35 3.45 5.00 0.05
N ALA A 36 3.73 5.81 -0.98
CA ALA A 36 4.96 5.74 -1.76
C ALA A 36 6.21 6.06 -0.93
N ASP A 37 6.16 7.07 -0.04
CA ASP A 37 7.29 7.36 0.87
C ASP A 37 7.54 6.19 1.82
N ILE A 38 6.49 5.66 2.47
CA ILE A 38 6.62 4.49 3.36
C ILE A 38 7.17 3.28 2.59
N THR A 39 6.64 3.01 1.39
CA THR A 39 7.10 1.92 0.51
C THR A 39 8.59 2.03 0.21
N ARG A 40 9.06 3.21 -0.20
CA ARG A 40 10.47 3.47 -0.49
C ARG A 40 11.35 3.17 0.72
N ARG A 41 10.96 3.61 1.91
CA ARG A 41 11.70 3.39 3.16
C ARG A 41 11.78 1.92 3.53
N LEU A 42 10.66 1.19 3.48
CA LEU A 42 10.62 -0.25 3.72
C LEU A 42 11.48 -1.00 2.70
N ALA A 43 11.43 -0.62 1.42
CA ALA A 43 12.22 -1.26 0.37
C ALA A 43 13.73 -1.01 0.55
N HIS A 44 14.13 0.22 0.91
CA HIS A 44 15.51 0.55 1.26
C HIS A 44 16.01 -0.28 2.44
N ARG A 45 15.19 -0.45 3.49
CA ARG A 45 15.52 -1.30 4.63
C ARG A 45 15.74 -2.76 4.22
N GLN A 46 14.82 -3.32 3.44
CA GLN A 46 14.93 -4.69 2.94
C GLN A 46 16.18 -4.88 2.05
N ASN A 47 16.49 -3.90 1.21
CA ASN A 47 17.69 -3.92 0.37
C ASN A 47 18.98 -3.79 1.20
N ALA A 48 19.00 -2.98 2.26
CA ALA A 48 20.14 -2.89 3.18
C ALA A 48 20.41 -4.23 3.88
N LEU A 49 19.35 -4.91 4.35
CA LEU A 49 19.43 -6.25 4.94
C LEU A 49 19.96 -7.28 3.94
N PHE A 50 19.44 -7.27 2.70
CA PHE A 50 19.89 -8.15 1.63
C PHE A 50 21.37 -7.94 1.29
N MET A 51 21.77 -6.69 1.06
CA MET A 51 23.15 -6.35 0.71
C MET A 51 24.14 -6.73 1.82
N ARG A 52 23.73 -6.61 3.08
CA ARG A 52 24.56 -7.03 4.20
C ARG A 52 24.79 -8.53 4.21
N ARG A 53 23.76 -9.34 3.97
CA ARG A 53 23.90 -10.80 3.83
C ARG A 53 24.86 -11.16 2.69
N CYS A 54 24.77 -10.48 1.55
CA CYS A 54 25.63 -10.77 0.40
C CYS A 54 27.09 -10.34 0.60
N THR A 55 27.40 -9.50 1.59
CA THR A 55 28.74 -8.91 1.78
C THR A 55 29.47 -9.41 3.03
N LEU A 56 28.79 -10.12 3.93
CA LEU A 56 29.41 -10.74 5.10
C LEU A 56 29.62 -12.25 4.88
N PRO A 57 30.75 -12.84 5.32
CA PRO A 57 30.92 -14.28 5.34
C PRO A 57 29.87 -14.92 6.26
N ASP A 58 29.36 -16.10 5.91
CA ASP A 58 28.46 -16.89 6.76
C ASP A 58 29.13 -17.09 8.13
N ARG A 59 28.69 -16.31 9.10
CA ARG A 59 29.02 -16.51 10.52
C ARG A 59 27.78 -17.11 11.14
N ASP A 60 27.78 -18.43 11.25
CA ASP A 60 26.73 -19.20 11.89
C ASP A 60 26.31 -18.54 13.22
N GLY A 61 25.09 -18.02 13.26
CA GLY A 61 24.42 -17.61 14.51
C GLY A 61 24.77 -16.22 15.08
N GLU A 62 25.60 -15.39 14.44
CA GLU A 62 25.73 -13.99 14.88
C GLU A 62 24.56 -13.15 14.35
N GLN A 63 23.79 -12.55 15.27
CA GLN A 63 22.71 -11.63 14.93
C GLN A 63 23.30 -10.41 14.23
N ILE A 64 23.06 -10.30 12.92
CA ILE A 64 23.61 -9.21 12.11
C ILE A 64 22.87 -7.93 12.47
N ASP A 65 23.49 -7.09 13.29
CA ASP A 65 22.98 -5.77 13.62
C ASP A 65 23.13 -4.85 12.40
N VAL A 66 22.01 -4.61 11.69
CA VAL A 66 21.94 -3.64 10.59
C VAL A 66 21.25 -2.38 11.12
N PRO A 67 21.96 -1.24 11.19
CA PRO A 67 21.38 0.02 11.65
C PRO A 67 20.11 0.38 10.88
N ALA A 68 19.18 1.07 11.54
CA ALA A 68 17.95 1.54 10.92
C ALA A 68 18.24 2.26 9.58
N THR A 69 17.41 2.00 8.56
CA THR A 69 17.54 2.60 7.22
C THR A 69 16.30 3.42 6.93
N ASP A 70 16.49 4.70 6.59
CA ASP A 70 15.40 5.69 6.46
C ASP A 70 14.43 5.75 7.65
N GLY A 71 14.94 5.45 8.86
CA GLY A 71 14.18 5.38 10.11
C GLY A 71 13.36 4.10 10.30
N VAL A 72 13.46 3.11 9.40
CA VAL A 72 12.82 1.80 9.55
C VAL A 72 13.70 0.88 10.38
N GLU A 73 13.12 0.26 11.40
CA GLU A 73 13.75 -0.73 12.27
C GLU A 73 13.21 -2.15 12.03
N GLY A 74 13.96 -3.17 12.44
CA GLY A 74 13.57 -4.57 12.28
C GLY A 74 13.66 -5.09 10.84
N GLY A 75 12.80 -6.04 10.50
CA GLY A 75 12.75 -6.70 9.19
C GLY A 75 13.58 -7.99 9.11
N LEU A 76 13.16 -8.88 8.21
CA LEU A 76 13.87 -10.11 7.85
C LEU A 76 14.60 -9.91 6.51
N VAL A 77 15.71 -10.62 6.31
CA VAL A 77 16.46 -10.53 5.06
C VAL A 77 15.61 -11.09 3.90
N PRO A 78 15.32 -10.31 2.85
CA PRO A 78 14.49 -10.80 1.75
C PRO A 78 15.26 -11.82 0.89
N PRO A 79 14.57 -12.63 0.07
CA PRO A 79 15.23 -13.61 -0.80
C PRO A 79 16.03 -12.94 -1.93
N ARG A 80 15.63 -11.74 -2.35
CA ARG A 80 16.28 -10.90 -3.36
C ARG A 80 16.16 -9.42 -3.00
N ALA A 81 16.92 -8.57 -3.66
CA ALA A 81 16.65 -7.14 -3.63
C ALA A 81 15.26 -6.83 -4.20
N ILE A 82 14.60 -5.84 -3.61
CA ILE A 82 13.30 -5.29 -4.02
C ILE A 82 13.55 -4.20 -5.05
N ASP A 83 12.77 -4.22 -6.13
CA ASP A 83 12.73 -3.14 -7.11
C ASP A 83 11.97 -1.95 -6.53
N VAL A 84 12.73 -0.94 -6.08
CA VAL A 84 12.19 0.25 -5.41
C VAL A 84 11.36 1.09 -6.38
N ASP A 85 11.78 1.22 -7.64
CA ASP A 85 11.08 2.04 -8.63
C ASP A 85 9.71 1.43 -8.98
N LEU A 86 9.68 0.10 -9.19
CA LEU A 86 8.45 -0.63 -9.41
C LEU A 86 7.48 -0.49 -8.22
N ALA A 87 7.98 -0.69 -6.99
CA ALA A 87 7.16 -0.58 -5.79
C ALA A 87 6.62 0.84 -5.59
N VAL A 88 7.42 1.87 -5.84
CA VAL A 88 7.00 3.29 -5.74
C VAL A 88 5.95 3.63 -6.79
N ARG A 89 6.11 3.21 -8.05
CA ARG A 89 5.08 3.40 -9.09
C ARG A 89 3.78 2.69 -8.72
N GLY A 90 3.88 1.45 -8.23
CA GLY A 90 2.76 0.68 -7.74
C GLY A 90 2.02 1.36 -6.58
N ALA A 91 2.75 1.90 -5.60
CA ALA A 91 2.20 2.68 -4.50
C ALA A 91 1.48 3.94 -4.98
N MET A 92 1.99 4.60 -6.03
CA MET A 92 1.34 5.80 -6.57
C MET A 92 0.00 5.51 -7.25
N VAL A 93 -0.24 4.29 -7.76
CA VAL A 93 -1.50 3.92 -8.43
C VAL A 93 -2.42 3.02 -7.62
N HIS A 94 -1.97 2.48 -6.48
CA HIS A 94 -2.68 1.41 -5.78
C HIS A 94 -4.14 1.76 -5.44
N ASP A 95 -4.39 3.03 -5.15
CA ASP A 95 -5.69 3.50 -4.69
C ASP A 95 -6.47 4.31 -5.72
N ILE A 96 -6.01 4.31 -6.97
CA ILE A 96 -6.57 5.13 -8.04
C ILE A 96 -8.06 4.85 -8.29
N GLY A 97 -8.51 3.61 -8.07
CA GLY A 97 -9.91 3.24 -8.20
C GLY A 97 -10.81 3.84 -7.11
N THR A 98 -10.25 4.44 -6.05
CA THR A 98 -11.04 5.09 -5.00
C THR A 98 -11.90 6.24 -5.57
N TYR A 99 -11.43 6.94 -6.61
CA TYR A 99 -12.20 7.98 -7.29
C TYR A 99 -13.55 7.48 -7.84
N LEU A 100 -13.64 6.20 -8.20
CA LEU A 100 -14.80 5.57 -8.83
C LEU A 100 -15.86 5.09 -7.82
N VAL A 101 -15.54 5.10 -6.53
CA VAL A 101 -16.41 4.59 -5.45
C VAL A 101 -16.74 5.65 -4.40
N LEU A 102 -16.52 6.93 -4.73
CA LEU A 102 -16.96 8.04 -3.87
C LEU A 102 -18.48 8.19 -3.95
N ARG A 103 -19.14 8.27 -2.80
CA ARG A 103 -20.56 8.64 -2.72
C ARG A 103 -20.74 10.16 -2.80
N GLU A 104 -19.87 10.89 -2.11
CA GLU A 104 -19.82 12.36 -2.14
C GLU A 104 -18.36 12.77 -2.40
N ASN A 105 -18.14 13.58 -3.42
CA ASN A 105 -16.81 13.98 -3.88
C ASN A 105 -16.36 15.35 -3.34
N GLY A 106 -17.20 16.04 -2.56
CA GLY A 106 -16.90 17.35 -1.98
C GLY A 106 -16.79 18.51 -2.99
N ALA A 107 -17.19 18.33 -4.25
CA ALA A 107 -17.15 19.39 -5.26
C ALA A 107 -18.10 20.57 -4.94
N ASP A 108 -19.16 20.32 -4.19
CA ASP A 108 -20.15 21.31 -3.74
C ASP A 108 -19.78 21.97 -2.40
N GLY A 109 -18.57 21.74 -1.90
CA GLY A 109 -18.12 22.18 -0.57
C GLY A 109 -18.64 21.29 0.57
N GLY A 110 -19.36 20.21 0.26
CA GLY A 110 -19.77 19.18 1.20
C GLY A 110 -18.61 18.25 1.61
N PRO A 111 -18.82 17.39 2.62
CA PRO A 111 -17.81 16.43 3.05
C PRO A 111 -17.57 15.35 2.00
N LEU A 112 -16.31 14.91 1.86
CA LEU A 112 -16.00 13.71 1.08
C LEU A 112 -16.48 12.47 1.84
N LYS A 113 -17.22 11.59 1.15
CA LYS A 113 -17.71 10.32 1.71
C LYS A 113 -17.48 9.16 0.75
N PHE A 114 -16.89 8.09 1.27
CA PHE A 114 -16.73 6.81 0.56
C PHE A 114 -18.08 6.09 0.45
N GLY A 115 -18.28 5.35 -0.64
CA GLY A 115 -19.44 4.49 -0.86
C GLY A 115 -19.37 3.17 -0.09
N ASP A 116 -20.51 2.51 0.05
CA ASP A 116 -20.62 1.20 0.73
C ASP A 116 -19.91 0.08 -0.07
N ASN A 117 -19.68 0.30 -1.36
CA ASN A 117 -18.94 -0.58 -2.26
C ASN A 117 -17.42 -0.28 -2.28
N TYR A 118 -16.88 0.39 -1.26
CA TYR A 118 -15.46 0.80 -1.22
C TYR A 118 -14.49 -0.34 -1.54
N ILE A 119 -14.80 -1.58 -1.15
CA ILE A 119 -13.98 -2.77 -1.44
C ILE A 119 -13.74 -3.01 -2.94
N GLU A 120 -14.61 -2.51 -3.82
CA GLU A 120 -14.48 -2.64 -5.28
C GLU A 120 -13.39 -1.75 -5.88
N HIS A 121 -12.89 -0.73 -5.15
CA HIS A 121 -11.91 0.23 -5.67
C HIS A 121 -10.67 -0.45 -6.25
N GLY A 122 -10.17 -1.53 -5.65
CA GLY A 122 -8.99 -2.23 -6.17
C GLY A 122 -9.24 -2.85 -7.56
N LEU A 123 -10.39 -3.50 -7.76
CA LEU A 123 -10.74 -4.11 -9.03
C LEU A 123 -11.13 -3.08 -10.10
N LEU A 124 -11.81 -2.00 -9.70
CA LEU A 124 -12.15 -0.90 -10.59
C LEU A 124 -10.90 -0.12 -11.03
N GLY A 125 -9.97 0.14 -10.11
CA GLY A 125 -8.67 0.75 -10.39
C GLY A 125 -7.82 -0.10 -11.33
N TYR A 126 -7.77 -1.42 -11.10
CA TYR A 126 -7.09 -2.36 -12.00
C TYR A 126 -7.62 -2.27 -13.44
N ARG A 127 -8.94 -2.28 -13.62
CA ARG A 127 -9.55 -2.17 -14.96
C ARG A 127 -9.28 -0.81 -15.60
N LEU A 128 -9.42 0.28 -14.84
CA LEU A 128 -9.12 1.63 -15.30
C LEU A 128 -7.68 1.75 -15.82
N LEU A 129 -6.70 1.21 -15.08
CA LEU A 129 -5.29 1.24 -15.48
C LEU A 129 -5.07 0.48 -16.80
N LEU A 130 -5.67 -0.71 -16.94
CA LEU A 130 -5.59 -1.48 -18.19
C LEU A 130 -6.24 -0.75 -19.38
N ASP A 131 -7.38 -0.09 -19.16
CA ASP A 131 -8.09 0.68 -20.20
C ASP A 131 -7.30 1.92 -20.64
N GLU A 132 -6.52 2.53 -19.73
CA GLU A 132 -5.55 3.60 -20.03
C GLU A 132 -4.25 3.06 -20.68
N GLY A 133 -4.16 1.75 -20.92
CA GLY A 133 -3.01 1.11 -21.58
C GLY A 133 -1.80 0.89 -20.68
N ILE A 134 -1.96 1.01 -19.35
CA ILE A 134 -0.91 0.74 -18.38
C ILE A 134 -0.68 -0.76 -18.28
N ASP A 135 0.59 -1.15 -18.16
CA ASP A 135 0.99 -2.55 -18.08
C ASP A 135 0.40 -3.24 -16.85
N GLU A 136 0.05 -4.52 -17.02
CA GLU A 136 -0.55 -5.31 -15.95
C GLU A 136 0.35 -5.42 -14.71
N SER A 137 1.68 -5.40 -14.88
CA SER A 137 2.63 -5.40 -13.77
C SER A 137 2.45 -4.21 -12.81
N ILE A 138 1.94 -3.08 -13.30
CA ILE A 138 1.59 -1.89 -12.52
C ILE A 138 0.11 -1.93 -12.10
N ALA A 139 -0.79 -2.31 -13.01
CA ALA A 139 -2.23 -2.34 -12.72
C ALA A 139 -2.58 -3.25 -11.53
N GLN A 140 -1.89 -4.38 -11.39
CA GLN A 140 -2.16 -5.35 -10.31
C GLN A 140 -1.89 -4.80 -8.89
N PHE A 141 -1.10 -3.73 -8.73
CA PHE A 141 -0.97 -3.06 -7.43
C PHE A 141 -2.32 -2.52 -6.94
N ALA A 142 -3.16 -2.00 -7.84
CA ALA A 142 -4.50 -1.61 -7.47
C ALA A 142 -5.36 -2.81 -7.07
N ARG A 143 -5.26 -3.93 -7.81
CA ARG A 143 -6.05 -5.14 -7.55
C ARG A 143 -5.74 -5.81 -6.21
N ASN A 144 -4.46 -5.83 -5.81
CA ASN A 144 -3.93 -6.81 -4.84
C ASN A 144 -3.47 -6.22 -3.50
N HIS A 145 -3.80 -4.97 -3.17
CA HIS A 145 -3.31 -4.30 -1.96
C HIS A 145 -4.29 -4.31 -0.78
N THR A 146 -5.49 -4.88 -0.92
CA THR A 146 -6.52 -4.78 0.13
C THR A 146 -6.24 -5.73 1.30
N GLY A 147 -6.39 -5.20 2.52
CA GLY A 147 -6.22 -5.98 3.75
C GLY A 147 -4.79 -6.52 3.90
N VAL A 148 -4.66 -7.76 4.35
CA VAL A 148 -3.38 -8.47 4.43
C VAL A 148 -3.25 -9.51 3.31
N GLY A 149 -3.90 -9.23 2.18
CA GLY A 149 -4.13 -10.18 1.10
C GLY A 149 -5.55 -10.75 1.20
N LEU A 150 -6.38 -10.48 0.20
CA LEU A 150 -7.78 -10.93 0.20
C LEU A 150 -7.91 -12.21 -0.63
N THR A 151 -8.07 -13.34 0.04
CA THR A 151 -8.20 -14.64 -0.63
C THR A 151 -9.61 -14.87 -1.20
N ARG A 152 -9.72 -15.76 -2.18
CA ARG A 152 -11.00 -16.24 -2.73
C ARG A 152 -11.94 -16.76 -1.65
N GLU A 153 -11.40 -17.52 -0.70
CA GLU A 153 -12.18 -18.04 0.42
C GLU A 153 -12.72 -16.89 1.28
N ALA A 154 -11.91 -15.87 1.56
CA ALA A 154 -12.34 -14.71 2.32
C ALA A 154 -13.43 -13.91 1.57
N VAL A 155 -13.33 -13.76 0.25
CA VAL A 155 -14.36 -13.14 -0.60
C VAL A 155 -15.70 -13.85 -0.46
N VAL A 156 -15.70 -15.18 -0.63
CA VAL A 156 -16.92 -16.00 -0.54
C VAL A 156 -17.49 -15.99 0.89
N ARG A 157 -16.65 -16.24 1.89
CA ARG A 157 -17.07 -16.34 3.31
C ARG A 157 -17.67 -15.03 3.82
N GLN A 158 -17.09 -13.90 3.45
CA GLN A 158 -17.55 -12.56 3.86
C GLN A 158 -18.65 -12.00 2.96
N HIS A 159 -19.05 -12.71 1.90
CA HIS A 159 -20.04 -12.25 0.92
C HIS A 159 -19.68 -10.88 0.33
N LEU A 160 -18.39 -10.68 0.01
CA LEU A 160 -17.93 -9.43 -0.56
C LEU A 160 -18.51 -9.25 -1.98
N PRO A 161 -18.81 -8.02 -2.41
CA PRO A 161 -19.29 -7.70 -3.76
C PRO A 161 -18.14 -7.76 -4.79
N LEU A 162 -17.34 -8.83 -4.74
CA LEU A 162 -16.24 -9.10 -5.65
C LEU A 162 -16.45 -10.46 -6.30
N PRO A 163 -16.04 -10.65 -7.58
CA PRO A 163 -15.90 -11.98 -8.15
C PRO A 163 -15.05 -12.88 -7.23
N PRO A 164 -15.42 -14.15 -7.01
CA PRO A 164 -14.61 -15.06 -6.22
C PRO A 164 -13.25 -15.34 -6.85
N ASP A 165 -12.20 -14.70 -6.34
CA ASP A 165 -10.83 -14.80 -6.83
C ASP A 165 -9.82 -14.44 -5.72
N ASP A 166 -8.55 -14.74 -5.95
CA ASP A 166 -7.46 -14.34 -5.06
C ASP A 166 -6.96 -12.94 -5.46
N TYR A 167 -7.11 -11.99 -4.52
CA TYR A 167 -6.67 -10.59 -4.59
C TYR A 167 -5.50 -10.38 -3.62
N VAL A 168 -4.48 -11.22 -3.76
CA VAL A 168 -3.28 -11.23 -2.92
C VAL A 168 -2.07 -10.73 -3.69
N PRO A 169 -1.07 -10.11 -3.04
CA PRO A 169 0.19 -9.77 -3.69
C PRO A 169 0.84 -10.97 -4.38
N VAL A 170 1.31 -10.78 -5.62
CA VAL A 170 1.98 -11.86 -6.39
C VAL A 170 3.52 -11.75 -6.39
N ASN A 171 4.06 -10.69 -5.77
CA ASN A 171 5.49 -10.44 -5.64
C ASN A 171 5.79 -9.58 -4.40
N LEU A 172 7.09 -9.40 -4.08
CA LEU A 172 7.54 -8.64 -2.91
C LEU A 172 7.19 -7.16 -3.01
N GLU A 173 7.18 -6.59 -4.21
CA GLU A 173 6.87 -5.19 -4.49
C GLU A 173 5.39 -4.89 -4.19
N GLN A 174 4.46 -5.74 -4.61
CA GLN A 174 3.04 -5.59 -4.26
C GLN A 174 2.80 -5.79 -2.76
N GLU A 175 3.49 -6.73 -2.13
CA GLU A 175 3.31 -7.01 -0.69
C GLU A 175 3.82 -5.85 0.17
N ILE A 176 4.94 -5.22 -0.21
CA ILE A 176 5.45 -4.06 0.53
C ILE A 176 4.54 -2.84 0.38
N VAL A 177 3.92 -2.63 -0.78
CA VAL A 177 2.91 -1.57 -0.99
C VAL A 177 1.66 -1.84 -0.16
N MET A 178 1.18 -3.09 -0.16
CA MET A 178 0.06 -3.51 0.68
C MET A 178 0.34 -3.24 2.16
N VAL A 179 1.56 -3.51 2.63
CA VAL A 179 1.98 -3.23 4.01
C VAL A 179 2.07 -1.73 4.28
N ALA A 180 2.69 -0.96 3.38
CA ALA A 180 2.85 0.49 3.51
C ALA A 180 1.49 1.21 3.64
N ASP A 181 0.49 0.81 2.83
CA ASP A 181 -0.87 1.35 2.88
C ASP A 181 -1.48 1.26 4.29
N LYS A 182 -1.13 0.26 5.09
CA LYS A 182 -1.79 0.02 6.39
C LYS A 182 -1.38 1.00 7.47
N TYR A 183 -0.33 1.77 7.23
CA TYR A 183 0.16 2.81 8.12
C TYR A 183 -0.47 4.19 7.87
N ASN A 184 -1.30 4.36 6.84
CA ASN A 184 -2.02 5.60 6.59
C ASN A 184 -3.51 5.35 6.26
N SER A 185 -4.38 6.30 6.58
CA SER A 185 -5.81 6.19 6.33
C SER A 185 -6.36 7.47 5.75
N LYS A 186 -7.06 7.34 4.62
CA LYS A 186 -7.86 8.38 3.94
C LYS A 186 -9.12 8.79 4.71
N SER A 187 -9.14 8.64 6.04
CA SER A 187 -10.24 9.20 6.84
C SER A 187 -10.25 10.72 6.67
N VAL A 188 -11.34 11.39 7.02
CA VAL A 188 -11.40 12.85 7.00
C VAL A 188 -11.48 13.34 8.45
N PRO A 189 -10.40 13.95 9.02
CA PRO A 189 -9.09 14.21 8.41
C PRO A 189 -8.20 12.94 8.30
N PRO A 190 -7.20 12.93 7.38
CA PRO A 190 -6.24 11.84 7.22
C PRO A 190 -5.43 11.60 8.48
N ARG A 191 -4.94 10.37 8.64
CA ARG A 191 -4.16 9.96 9.81
C ARG A 191 -3.23 8.81 9.52
N PHE A 192 -2.13 8.78 10.25
CA PHE A 192 -1.25 7.63 10.39
C PHE A 192 -1.78 6.66 11.44
N LEU A 193 -1.45 5.39 11.24
CA LEU A 193 -1.72 4.30 12.17
C LEU A 193 -0.39 3.71 12.63
N THR A 194 -0.31 3.28 13.89
CA THR A 194 0.76 2.38 14.33
C THR A 194 0.49 0.94 13.89
N ALA A 195 1.53 0.08 13.91
CA ALA A 195 1.35 -1.35 13.66
C ALA A 195 0.33 -1.97 14.63
N ALA A 196 0.36 -1.56 15.91
CA ALA A 196 -0.59 -2.01 16.92
C ALA A 196 -2.03 -1.56 16.62
N THR A 197 -2.20 -0.34 16.11
CA THR A 197 -3.52 0.19 15.74
C THR A 197 -4.10 -0.55 14.55
N TYR A 198 -3.30 -0.80 13.51
CA TYR A 198 -3.78 -1.61 12.40
C TYR A 198 -4.03 -3.07 12.80
N ALA A 199 -3.24 -3.67 13.70
CA ALA A 199 -3.50 -5.02 14.22
C ALA A 199 -4.91 -5.15 14.83
N ARG A 200 -5.36 -4.15 15.59
CA ARG A 200 -6.73 -4.11 16.14
C ARG A 200 -7.80 -3.95 15.05
N LYS A 201 -7.49 -3.25 13.96
CA LYS A 201 -8.39 -3.10 12.80
C LYS A 201 -8.49 -4.43 12.03
N ALA A 202 -7.37 -5.09 11.78
CA ALA A 202 -7.29 -6.38 11.08
C ALA A 202 -8.08 -7.48 11.81
N ALA A 203 -7.99 -7.53 13.15
CA ALA A 203 -8.72 -8.50 13.98
C ALA A 203 -10.26 -8.45 13.80
N ARG A 204 -10.82 -7.32 13.38
CA ARG A 204 -12.27 -7.19 13.10
C ARG A 204 -12.73 -8.06 11.93
N PHE A 205 -11.80 -8.48 11.08
CA PHE A 205 -12.03 -9.34 9.93
C PHE A 205 -11.54 -10.78 10.17
N GLY A 206 -11.16 -11.11 11.42
CA GLY A 206 -10.68 -12.42 11.86
C GLY A 206 -9.30 -12.33 12.54
N GLU A 207 -9.07 -13.18 13.56
CA GLU A 207 -7.79 -13.18 14.29
C GLU A 207 -6.61 -13.56 13.37
N GLY A 208 -6.84 -14.43 12.38
CA GLY A 208 -5.82 -14.76 11.37
C GLY A 208 -5.31 -13.53 10.61
N ASN A 209 -6.15 -12.51 10.35
CA ASN A 209 -5.69 -11.28 9.70
C ASN A 209 -4.76 -10.47 10.61
N ARG A 210 -4.97 -10.52 11.93
CA ARG A 210 -4.08 -9.89 12.91
C ARG A 210 -2.75 -10.63 12.98
N GLU A 211 -2.76 -11.96 13.01
CA GLU A 211 -1.55 -12.77 13.03
C GLU A 211 -0.71 -12.54 11.76
N GLU A 212 -1.36 -12.52 10.60
CA GLU A 212 -0.73 -12.24 9.30
C GLU A 212 -0.12 -10.84 9.28
N TRP A 213 -0.88 -9.81 9.71
CA TRP A 213 -0.35 -8.46 9.83
C TRP A 213 0.90 -8.38 10.70
N LEU A 214 0.89 -9.00 11.88
CA LEU A 214 2.07 -9.02 12.76
C LEU A 214 3.24 -9.78 12.14
N GLY A 215 2.97 -10.80 11.32
CA GLY A 215 3.96 -11.47 10.48
C GLY A 215 4.60 -10.53 9.47
N LEU A 216 3.78 -9.76 8.76
CA LEU A 216 4.24 -8.75 7.78
C LEU A 216 5.07 -7.65 8.44
N VAL A 217 4.67 -7.16 9.63
CA VAL A 217 5.45 -6.17 10.40
C VAL A 217 6.82 -6.75 10.78
N ARG A 218 6.89 -8.02 11.23
CA ARG A 218 8.18 -8.68 11.49
C ARG A 218 9.02 -8.82 10.22
N LYS A 219 8.39 -9.14 9.09
CA LYS A 219 9.05 -9.34 7.80
C LYS A 219 9.66 -8.05 7.25
N TYR A 220 8.91 -6.96 7.22
CA TYR A 220 9.32 -5.72 6.56
C TYR A 220 9.95 -4.69 7.50
N GLY A 221 9.71 -4.81 8.81
CA GLY A 221 10.07 -3.79 9.79
C GLY A 221 8.96 -2.77 10.00
N GLU A 222 9.18 -1.85 10.93
CA GLU A 222 8.23 -0.80 11.28
C GLU A 222 8.76 0.57 10.83
N PRO A 223 8.00 1.33 10.02
CA PRO A 223 8.40 2.67 9.58
C PRO A 223 8.25 3.70 10.70
N PRO A 224 8.94 4.86 10.62
CA PRO A 224 8.94 5.88 11.66
C PRO A 224 7.64 6.72 11.61
N VAL A 225 6.49 6.10 11.88
CA VAL A 225 5.15 6.71 11.68
C VAL A 225 4.91 7.99 12.48
N ALA A 226 5.56 8.16 13.64
CA ALA A 226 5.46 9.40 14.40
C ALA A 226 6.14 10.58 13.67
N ALA A 227 7.34 10.37 13.14
CA ALA A 227 8.05 11.39 12.35
C ALA A 227 7.33 11.67 11.02
N LEU A 228 6.75 10.63 10.40
CA LEU A 228 5.96 10.79 9.18
C LEU A 228 4.66 11.58 9.45
N ALA A 229 3.94 11.27 10.52
CA ALA A 229 2.75 12.01 10.91
C ALA A 229 3.04 13.50 11.15
N GLU A 230 4.17 13.81 11.80
CA GLU A 230 4.64 15.18 11.97
C GLU A 230 4.97 15.85 10.62
N HIS A 231 5.71 15.17 9.74
CA HIS A 231 6.10 15.68 8.42
C HIS A 231 4.90 16.01 7.52
N TYR A 232 3.89 15.15 7.50
CA TYR A 232 2.67 15.33 6.70
C TYR A 232 1.58 16.13 7.42
N HIS A 233 1.83 16.60 8.64
CA HIS A 233 0.86 17.31 9.48
C HIS A 233 -0.44 16.53 9.72
N GLU A 234 -0.34 15.20 9.83
CA GLU A 234 -1.46 14.30 10.07
C GLU A 234 -1.46 13.78 11.51
N LYS A 235 -2.61 13.33 11.99
CA LYS A 235 -2.70 12.73 13.34
C LYS A 235 -2.11 11.31 13.33
N LEU A 236 -1.52 10.89 14.44
CA LEU A 236 -1.15 9.49 14.69
C LEU A 236 -2.20 8.81 15.58
N THR A 237 -2.60 7.58 15.26
CA THR A 237 -3.57 6.80 16.02
C THR A 237 -3.18 5.35 16.25
#